data_AF-A0AAW9RJR4-F1
#
_entry.id   AF-A0AAW9RJR4-F1
#
_cell.length_a   1.000
_cell.length_b   1.000
_cell.length_c   1.000
_cell.angle_alpha   90.00
_cell.angle_beta   90.00
_cell.angle_gamma   90.00
#
_symmetry.space_group_name_H-M   'P 1'
#
loop_
_entity.id
_entity.type
_entity.pdbx_description
1 polymer ?
#
loop_
_entity_poly.entity_id
_entity_poly.type
_entity_poly.pdbx_seq_one_letter_code
_entity_poly.pdbx_strand_id
1 'polypeptide(L)'
;MVWQLGELIQACLIAWMAALAAVVAMKLFSGRISLNGILAATPNGGFDPTRVQSALIFLFIIGGYALQGLDAVATRGPMPEIPETLLVLLTGSNGVYLTGKIVRHRMAG
;
A
#
# COMPACT_ATOMS: atom_id res chain seq x y z
N MET A 1 2.74 -35.70 6.26
CA MET A 1 1.40 -35.11 6.55
C MET A 1 1.46 -33.61 6.84
N VAL A 2 2.43 -33.10 7.62
CA VAL A 2 2.59 -31.64 7.91
C VAL A 2 2.79 -30.78 6.65
N TRP A 3 3.49 -31.29 5.64
CA TRP A 3 3.75 -30.57 4.38
C TRP A 3 2.47 -30.22 3.59
N GLN A 4 1.45 -31.07 3.62
CA GLN A 4 0.16 -30.83 2.94
C GLN A 4 -0.68 -29.77 3.67
N LEU A 5 -0.52 -29.64 4.98
CA LEU A 5 -1.23 -28.63 5.77
C LEU A 5 -0.70 -27.22 5.43
N GLY A 6 0.62 -27.08 5.23
CA GLY A 6 1.25 -25.82 4.86
C GLY A 6 0.74 -25.29 3.52
N GLU A 7 0.69 -26.15 2.50
CA GLU A 7 0.16 -25.80 1.18
C GLU A 7 -1.33 -25.43 1.23
N LEU A 8 -2.13 -26.15 2.02
CA LEU A 8 -3.53 -25.84 2.22
C LEU A 8 -3.74 -24.48 2.90
N ILE A 9 -2.97 -24.19 3.96
CA ILE A 9 -3.03 -22.90 4.65
C ILE A 9 -2.60 -21.76 3.72
N GLN A 10 -1.53 -21.95 2.93
CA GLN A 10 -1.09 -20.98 1.94
C GLN A 10 -2.18 -20.70 0.90
N ALA A 11 -2.80 -21.75 0.35
CA ALA A 11 -3.87 -21.60 -0.63
C ALA A 11 -5.09 -20.86 -0.03
N CYS A 12 -5.49 -21.20 1.20
CA CYS A 12 -6.55 -20.50 1.92
C CYS A 12 -6.22 -19.02 2.16
N LEU A 13 -4.98 -18.70 2.57
CA LEU A 13 -4.54 -17.33 2.77
C LEU A 13 -4.56 -16.52 1.47
N ILE A 14 -4.06 -17.10 0.38
CA ILE A 14 -4.08 -16.45 -0.94
C ILE A 14 -5.53 -16.21 -1.38
N ALA A 15 -6.40 -17.23 -1.28
CA ALA A 15 -7.81 -17.11 -1.64
C ALA A 15 -8.52 -16.03 -0.81
N TRP A 16 -8.26 -15.97 0.49
CA TRP A 16 -8.82 -14.94 1.36
C TRP A 16 -8.31 -13.54 0.99
N MET A 17 -7.00 -13.36 0.82
CA MET A 17 -6.43 -12.07 0.40
C MET A 17 -6.98 -11.61 -0.95
N ALA A 18 -7.12 -12.53 -1.91
CA ALA A 18 -7.71 -12.26 -3.22
C ALA A 18 -9.20 -11.84 -3.09
N ALA A 19 -9.97 -12.51 -2.23
CA ALA A 19 -11.37 -12.15 -1.98
C ALA A 19 -11.51 -10.74 -1.36
N LEU A 20 -10.65 -10.40 -0.40
CA LEU A 20 -10.62 -9.05 0.18
C LEU A 20 -10.25 -8.00 -0.85
N ALA A 21 -9.21 -8.25 -1.65
CA ALA A 21 -8.80 -7.36 -2.73
C ALA A 21 -9.93 -7.15 -3.75
N ALA A 22 -10.64 -8.22 -4.13
CA ALA A 22 -11.80 -8.16 -5.03
C ALA A 22 -12.94 -7.32 -4.44
N VAL A 23 -13.27 -7.48 -3.14
CA VAL A 23 -14.29 -6.66 -2.48
C VAL A 23 -13.92 -5.19 -2.47
N VAL A 24 -12.65 -4.87 -2.16
CA VAL A 24 -12.16 -3.49 -2.19
C VAL A 24 -12.25 -2.92 -3.60
N ALA A 25 -11.77 -3.65 -4.62
CA ALA A 25 -11.84 -3.23 -6.02
C ALA A 25 -13.28 -3.00 -6.47
N MET A 26 -14.21 -3.92 -6.16
CA MET A 26 -15.63 -3.75 -6.48
C MET A 26 -16.22 -2.51 -5.84
N LYS A 27 -15.92 -2.25 -4.56
CA LYS A 27 -16.43 -1.07 -3.85
C LYS A 27 -15.81 0.24 -4.36
N LEU A 28 -14.57 0.20 -4.83
CA LEU A 28 -13.87 1.32 -5.45
C LEU A 28 -14.49 1.65 -6.83
N PHE A 29 -14.73 0.66 -7.69
CA PHE A 29 -15.42 0.84 -8.97
C PHE A 29 -16.90 1.22 -8.82
N SER A 30 -17.56 0.73 -7.78
CA SER A 30 -18.95 1.10 -7.46
C SER A 30 -19.08 2.51 -6.87
N GLY A 31 -17.97 3.24 -6.66
CA GLY A 31 -17.96 4.55 -6.03
C GLY A 31 -18.40 4.57 -4.56
N ARG A 32 -18.58 3.39 -3.93
CA ARG A 32 -18.96 3.25 -2.52
C ARG A 32 -17.79 3.59 -1.59
N ILE A 33 -16.57 3.45 -2.07
CA ILE A 33 -15.36 3.98 -1.43
C ILE A 33 -15.05 5.31 -2.11
N SER A 34 -15.29 6.42 -1.41
CA SER A 34 -14.95 7.74 -1.92
C SER A 34 -13.43 7.95 -1.87
N LEU A 35 -12.81 8.02 -3.05
CA LEU A 35 -11.39 8.37 -3.19
C LEU A 35 -11.11 9.80 -2.71
N ASN A 36 -12.12 10.67 -2.66
CA ASN A 36 -11.96 12.03 -2.13
C ASN A 36 -11.55 12.02 -0.66
N GLY A 37 -12.00 11.05 0.15
CA GLY A 37 -11.57 10.96 1.55
C GLY A 37 -10.08 10.62 1.71
N ILE A 38 -9.50 9.93 0.73
CA ILE A 38 -8.09 9.54 0.70
C ILE A 38 -7.23 10.64 0.09
N LEU A 39 -7.69 11.24 -1.01
CA LEU A 39 -6.91 12.15 -1.84
C LEU A 39 -7.14 13.64 -1.51
N ALA A 40 -8.26 14.01 -0.90
CA ALA A 40 -8.54 15.38 -0.49
C ALA A 40 -8.20 15.59 0.99
N ALA A 41 -7.82 16.83 1.32
CA ALA A 41 -7.57 17.23 2.71
C ALA A 41 -8.88 17.37 3.51
N THR A 42 -10.00 17.67 2.84
CA THR A 42 -11.33 17.82 3.44
C THR A 42 -12.40 17.20 2.53
N PRO A 43 -13.58 16.79 3.06
CA PRO A 43 -14.61 16.08 2.28
C PRO A 43 -15.14 16.83 1.04
N ASN A 44 -15.08 18.16 1.05
CA ASN A 44 -15.49 19.05 -0.05
C ASN A 44 -14.31 19.89 -0.61
N GLY A 45 -13.07 19.56 -0.24
CA GLY A 45 -11.87 20.25 -0.69
C GLY A 45 -11.31 19.68 -2.00
N GLY A 46 -10.45 20.45 -2.66
CA GLY A 46 -9.66 19.96 -3.79
C GLY A 46 -8.68 18.85 -3.37
N PHE A 47 -8.13 18.15 -4.37
CA PHE A 47 -7.09 17.14 -4.16
C PHE A 47 -5.88 17.75 -3.44
N ASP A 48 -5.39 17.07 -2.40
CA ASP A 48 -4.16 17.43 -1.71
C ASP A 48 -2.99 16.75 -2.41
N PRO A 49 -2.08 17.51 -3.06
CA PRO A 49 -0.96 16.95 -3.80
C PRO A 49 -0.09 16.01 -2.95
N THR A 50 0.02 16.28 -1.64
CA THR A 50 0.85 15.46 -0.74
C THR A 50 0.24 14.09 -0.45
N ARG A 51 -1.10 14.00 -0.44
CA ARG A 51 -1.83 12.73 -0.27
C ARG A 51 -1.83 11.90 -1.55
N VAL A 52 -1.95 12.56 -2.70
CA VAL A 52 -1.80 11.89 -4.00
C VAL A 52 -0.38 11.33 -4.14
N GLN A 53 0.64 12.13 -3.82
CA GLN A 53 2.03 11.69 -3.83
C GLN A 53 2.26 10.49 -2.91
N SER A 54 1.79 10.53 -1.66
CA SER A 54 1.99 9.43 -0.73
C SER A 54 1.28 8.14 -1.17
N ALA A 55 0.06 8.25 -1.72
CA ALA A 55 -0.65 7.10 -2.29
C ALA A 55 0.10 6.48 -3.48
N LEU A 56 0.63 7.30 -4.39
CA LEU A 56 1.40 6.83 -5.53
C LEU A 56 2.74 6.19 -5.12
N ILE A 57 3.47 6.82 -4.19
CA ILE A 57 4.73 6.27 -3.67
C ILE A 57 4.49 4.93 -2.99
N PHE A 58 3.43 4.82 -2.19
CA PHE A 58 3.05 3.58 -1.53
C PHE A 58 2.75 2.46 -2.53
N LEU A 59 1.94 2.74 -3.55
CA LEU A 59 1.63 1.78 -4.62
C LEU A 59 2.89 1.36 -5.38
N PHE A 60 3.77 2.31 -5.69
CA PHE A 60 5.02 2.03 -6.39
C PHE A 60 5.94 1.12 -5.59
N ILE A 61 6.13 1.40 -4.29
CA ILE A 61 6.98 0.60 -3.41
C ILE A 61 6.43 -0.82 -3.25
N ILE A 62 5.13 -0.95 -2.99
CA ILE A 62 4.50 -2.27 -2.81
C ILE A 62 4.51 -3.06 -4.11
N GLY A 63 4.15 -2.43 -5.23
CA GLY A 63 4.18 -3.07 -6.54
C GLY A 63 5.60 -3.53 -6.91
N GLY A 64 6.59 -2.67 -6.72
CA GLY A 64 8.00 -2.99 -7.00
C GLY A 64 8.52 -4.15 -6.15
N TYR A 65 8.21 -4.17 -4.85
CA TYR A 65 8.62 -5.27 -3.98
C TYR A 65 7.84 -6.57 -4.23
N ALA A 66 6.55 -6.48 -4.58
CA ALA A 66 5.75 -7.64 -4.96
C ALA A 66 6.29 -8.32 -6.23
N LEU A 67 6.76 -7.56 -7.22
CA LEU A 67 7.40 -8.10 -8.42
C LEU A 67 8.72 -8.80 -8.09
N GLN A 68 9.56 -8.21 -7.22
CA GLN A 68 10.79 -8.86 -6.74
C GLN A 68 10.49 -10.15 -5.98
N GLY A 69 9.45 -10.14 -5.14
CA GLY A 69 8.99 -11.34 -4.44
C GLY A 69 8.50 -12.42 -5.40
N LEU A 70 7.80 -12.06 -6.47
CA LEU A 70 7.33 -13.01 -7.48
C LEU A 70 8.49 -13.67 -8.24
N ASP A 71 9.53 -12.90 -8.57
CA ASP A 71 10.75 -13.40 -9.21
C ASP A 71 11.53 -14.35 -8.29
N ALA A 72 11.63 -14.03 -7.00
CA ALA A 72 12.21 -14.91 -5.99
C ALA A 72 11.43 -16.23 -5.85
N VAL A 73 10.10 -16.20 -5.89
CA VAL A 73 9.27 -17.41 -5.89
C VAL A 73 9.51 -18.24 -7.15
N ALA A 74 9.59 -17.61 -8.32
CA ALA A 74 9.84 -18.29 -9.59
C ALA A 74 11.20 -18.99 -9.61
N THR A 75 12.22 -18.38 -9.00
CA THR A 75 13.58 -18.93 -8.89
C THR A 75 13.78 -19.86 -7.69
N ARG A 76 12.74 -20.07 -6.86
CA ARG A 76 12.82 -20.75 -5.55
C ARG A 76 13.89 -20.16 -4.62
N GLY A 77 14.20 -18.88 -4.80
CA GLY A 77 15.13 -18.14 -3.99
C GLY A 77 14.50 -17.68 -2.66
N PRO A 78 15.33 -17.26 -1.69
CA PRO A 78 14.83 -16.60 -0.49
C PRO A 78 14.11 -15.29 -0.87
N MET A 79 13.20 -14.85 0.00
CA MET A 79 12.55 -13.55 -0.18
C MET A 79 13.62 -12.45 -0.22
N PRO A 80 13.57 -11.55 -1.21
CA PRO A 80 14.61 -10.54 -1.38
C PRO A 80 14.61 -9.60 -0.17
N GLU A 81 15.80 -9.20 0.26
CA GLU A 81 15.93 -8.16 1.27
C GLU A 81 15.30 -6.87 0.75
N ILE A 82 14.68 -6.10 1.64
CA ILE A 82 14.03 -4.84 1.26
C ILE A 82 15.14 -3.86 0.84
N PRO A 83 15.15 -3.38 -0.42
CA PRO A 83 16.16 -2.44 -0.88
C PRO A 83 16.16 -1.17 -0.05
N GLU A 84 17.34 -0.71 0.35
CA GLU A 84 17.52 0.53 1.13
C GLU A 84 16.88 1.74 0.43
N THR A 85 16.92 1.78 -0.90
CA THR A 85 16.27 2.82 -1.70
C THR A 85 14.76 2.88 -1.49
N LEU A 86 14.08 1.74 -1.35
CA LEU A 86 12.63 1.71 -1.06
C LEU A 86 12.35 2.18 0.37
N LEU A 87 13.22 1.83 1.33
CA LEU A 87 13.10 2.30 2.72
C LEU A 87 13.31 3.81 2.83
N VAL A 88 14.31 4.36 2.14
CA VAL A 88 14.59 5.80 2.10
C VAL A 88 13.43 6.55 1.43
N LEU A 89 12.89 6.05 0.32
CA LEU A 89 11.71 6.63 -0.33
C LEU A 89 10.49 6.63 0.59
N LEU A 90 10.22 5.49 1.24
CA LEU A 90 9.08 5.36 2.16
C LEU A 90 9.22 6.29 3.36
N THR A 91 10.37 6.29 4.00
CA THR A 91 10.62 7.07 5.21
C THR A 91 10.66 8.56 4.90
N GLY A 92 11.30 8.94 3.79
CA GLY A 92 11.33 10.32 3.31
C GLY A 92 9.93 10.85 2.96
N SER A 93 9.13 10.08 2.20
CA SER A 93 7.79 10.51 1.81
C SER A 93 6.86 10.67 3.01
N ASN A 94 6.91 9.72 3.96
CA ASN A 94 6.11 9.78 5.18
C ASN A 94 6.59 10.90 6.11
N GLY A 95 7.92 11.12 6.21
CA GLY A 95 8.50 12.21 6.97
C GLY A 95 8.05 13.58 6.47
N VAL A 96 8.11 13.82 5.16
CA VAL A 96 7.62 15.08 4.55
C VAL A 96 6.13 15.27 4.82
N TYR A 97 5.32 14.22 4.64
CA TYR A 97 3.88 14.27 4.90
C TYR A 97 3.55 14.58 6.37
N LEU A 98 4.20 13.90 7.31
CA LEU A 98 3.97 14.08 8.75
C LEU A 98 4.42 15.46 9.22
N THR A 99 5.60 15.93 8.79
CA THR A 99 6.07 17.28 9.10
C THR A 99 5.11 18.33 8.57
N GLY A 100 4.67 18.19 7.31
CA GLY A 100 3.68 19.10 6.72
C GLY A 100 2.34 19.10 7.47
N LYS A 101 1.89 17.93 7.95
CA LYS A 101 0.66 17.81 8.75
C LYS A 101 0.80 18.47 10.13
N ILE A 102 1.93 18.27 10.82
CA ILE A 102 2.19 18.85 12.15
C ILE A 102 2.26 20.37 12.06
N VAL A 103 2.99 20.90 11.08
CA VAL A 103 3.12 22.36 10.86
C VAL A 103 1.76 22.99 10.59
N ARG A 104 0.93 22.38 9.74
CA ARG A 104 -0.41 22.87 9.43
C ARG A 104 -1.35 22.87 10.63
N HIS A 105 -1.27 21.84 11.49
CA HIS A 105 -2.04 21.79 12.73
C HIS A 105 -1.62 22.87 13.73
N ARG A 106 -0.33 23.20 13.81
CA ARG A 106 0.18 24.25 14.71
C ARG A 106 -0.16 25.67 14.27
N MET A 107 -0.31 25.91 12.97
CA MET A 107 -0.71 27.22 12.44
C MET A 107 -2.23 27.46 12.47
N ALA A 108 -3.03 26.43 12.72
CA ALA A 108 -4.50 26.49 12.75
C ALA A 108 -5.10 26.54 14.18
N GLY A 109 -4.25 26.57 15.21
CA GLY A 109 -4.64 26.79 16.62
C GLY A 109 -4.04 28.08 17.13
#